data_AF-A0A2D9CE33-F1
#
_entry.id   AF-A0A2D9CE33-F1
#
_cell.length_a   1.000
_cell.length_b   1.000
_cell.length_c   1.000
_cell.angle_alpha   90.00
_cell.angle_beta   90.00
_cell.angle_gamma   90.00
#
_symmetry.space_group_name_H-M   'P 1'
#
loop_
_entity.id
_entity.type
_entity.pdbx_description
1 polymer ?
#
loop_
_entity_poly.entity_id
_entity_poly.type
_entity_poly.pdbx_seq_one_letter_code
_entity_poly.pdbx_strand_id
1 'polypeptide(L)' 'GHGDLIVYGKGSDDHKATVVGDTVGDPFKDTSGPALNILIKLISIVSVVFAGLIVAYGDILGGILGF' A
#
# COMPACT_ATOMS: atom_id res chain seq x y z
N GLY A 1 -4.47 -23.09 35.61
CA GLY A 1 -4.23 -23.68 34.29
C GLY A 1 -2.85 -23.32 33.84
N HIS A 2 -1.96 -24.29 33.68
CA HIS A 2 -0.60 -24.09 33.15
C HIS A 2 -0.70 -23.80 31.66
N GLY A 3 -0.51 -22.55 31.25
CA GLY A 3 -0.45 -22.15 29.83
C GLY A 3 0.71 -22.77 29.06
N ASP A 4 1.69 -23.33 29.78
CA ASP A 4 2.92 -23.93 29.26
C ASP A 4 2.75 -25.37 28.69
N LEU A 5 1.57 -25.99 28.89
CA LEU A 5 1.33 -27.39 28.52
C LEU A 5 0.38 -27.58 27.31
N ILE A 6 -0.22 -26.49 26.81
CA ILE A 6 -1.19 -26.56 25.71
C ILE A 6 -0.55 -25.94 24.48
N VAL A 7 -0.01 -26.78 23.59
CA VAL A 7 0.69 -26.34 22.37
C VAL A 7 -0.28 -25.65 21.39
N TYR A 8 -1.51 -26.16 21.29
CA TYR A 8 -2.54 -25.64 20.39
C TYR A 8 -3.80 -25.24 21.17
N GLY A 9 -4.15 -23.95 21.16
CA GLY A 9 -5.40 -23.46 21.74
C GLY A 9 -5.39 -21.97 22.05
N LYS A 10 -6.58 -21.39 22.29
CA LYS A 10 -6.70 -19.97 22.63
C LYS A 10 -5.97 -19.69 23.95
N GLY A 11 -4.91 -18.87 23.89
CA GLY A 11 -4.07 -18.54 25.04
C GLY A 11 -2.72 -19.30 25.08
N SER A 12 -2.48 -20.25 24.17
CA SER A 12 -1.14 -20.81 23.94
C SER A 12 -0.22 -19.79 23.29
N ASP A 13 1.09 -20.05 23.33
CA ASP A 13 2.06 -19.14 22.73
C ASP A 13 1.98 -19.11 21.19
N ASP A 14 1.62 -20.23 20.56
CA ASP A 14 1.30 -20.30 19.13
C ASP A 14 0.11 -19.39 18.76
N HIS A 15 -0.91 -19.32 19.62
CA HIS A 15 -2.06 -18.44 19.41
C HIS A 15 -1.65 -16.96 19.51
N LYS A 16 -0.82 -16.61 20.49
CA LYS A 16 -0.30 -15.23 20.63
C LYS A 16 0.52 -14.83 19.41
N ALA A 17 1.39 -15.71 18.92
CA ALA A 17 2.18 -15.44 17.71
C ALA A 17 1.29 -15.20 16.48
N THR A 18 0.20 -15.98 16.33
CA THR A 18 -0.78 -15.79 15.25
C THR A 18 -1.51 -14.46 15.37
N VAL A 19 -1.92 -14.07 16.57
CA VAL A 19 -2.58 -12.76 16.81
C VAL A 19 -1.64 -11.61 16.49
N VAL A 20 -0.35 -11.71 16.86
CA VAL A 20 0.64 -10.69 16.50
C VAL A 20 0.82 -10.61 14.98
N GLY A 21 0.90 -11.76 14.29
CA GLY A 21 0.97 -11.81 12.84
C GLY A 21 -0.24 -11.17 12.16
N ASP A 22 -1.44 -11.39 12.69
CA ASP A 22 -2.68 -10.79 12.19
C ASP A 22 -2.68 -9.27 12.41
N THR A 23 -2.36 -8.82 13.62
CA THR A 23 -2.35 -7.39 13.98
C THR A 23 -1.32 -6.59 13.15
N VAL A 24 -0.16 -7.19 12.86
CA VAL A 24 0.84 -6.58 11.96
C VAL A 24 0.39 -6.65 10.50
N GLY A 25 -0.34 -7.69 10.11
CA GLY A 25 -0.83 -7.91 8.75
C GLY A 25 -2.07 -7.10 8.36
N ASP A 26 -2.95 -6.77 9.31
CA ASP A 26 -4.20 -6.04 9.08
C ASP A 26 -4.00 -4.71 8.32
N PRO A 27 -3.03 -3.86 8.69
CA PRO A 27 -2.76 -2.64 7.92
C PRO A 27 -2.37 -2.93 6.46
N PHE A 28 -1.58 -3.98 6.23
CA PHE A 28 -1.07 -4.31 4.89
C PHE A 28 -2.11 -5.00 4.01
N LYS A 29 -2.91 -5.92 4.58
CA LYS A 29 -3.88 -6.70 3.80
C LYS A 29 -5.21 -5.96 3.62
N ASP A 30 -5.66 -5.17 4.60
CA ASP A 30 -6.99 -4.54 4.56
C ASP A 30 -6.95 -3.07 4.15
N THR A 31 -5.83 -2.38 4.36
CA THR A 31 -5.71 -0.95 4.03
C THR A 31 -4.78 -0.71 2.84
N SER A 32 -3.49 -1.01 2.98
CA SER A 32 -2.49 -0.68 1.95
C SER A 32 -2.60 -1.57 0.71
N GLY A 33 -2.92 -2.85 0.87
CA GLY A 33 -3.06 -3.82 -0.23
C GLY A 33 -4.10 -3.38 -1.27
N PRO A 34 -5.37 -3.14 -0.88
CA PRO A 34 -6.39 -2.65 -1.80
C PRO A 34 -6.06 -1.25 -2.37
N ALA A 35 -5.41 -0.39 -1.58
CA ALA A 35 -5.07 0.98 -2.00
C ALA A 35 -4.07 1.03 -3.16
N LEU A 36 -3.13 0.07 -3.28
CA LEU A 36 -2.14 0.07 -4.36
C LEU A 36 -2.77 -0.12 -5.75
N ASN A 37 -3.79 -0.97 -5.87
CA ASN A 37 -4.50 -1.15 -7.13
C ASN A 37 -5.20 0.14 -7.58
N ILE A 38 -5.81 0.86 -6.64
CA ILE A 38 -6.47 2.14 -6.89
C ILE A 38 -5.42 3.19 -7.26
N LEU A 39 -4.32 3.27 -6.53
CA LEU A 39 -3.23 4.22 -6.76
C LEU A 39 -2.71 4.12 -8.20
N ILE A 40 -2.37 2.91 -8.67
CA ILE A 40 -1.83 2.69 -10.01
C ILE A 40 -2.86 3.08 -11.08
N LYS A 41 -4.13 2.70 -10.89
CA LYS A 41 -5.21 3.06 -11.82
C LYS A 41 -5.42 4.58 -11.88
N LEU A 42 -5.39 5.26 -10.75
CA LEU A 42 -5.53 6.72 -10.69
C LEU A 42 -4.35 7.43 -11.34
N ILE A 43 -3.11 7.08 -11.00
CA ILE A 43 -1.91 7.68 -11.62
C ILE A 43 -1.93 7.48 -13.14
N SER A 44 -2.37 6.32 -13.62
CA SER A 44 -2.49 6.05 -15.06
C SER A 44 -3.48 7.01 -15.74
N ILE A 45 -4.68 7.19 -15.16
CA ILE A 45 -5.70 8.10 -15.72
C ILE A 45 -5.25 9.56 -15.64
N VAL A 46 -4.69 9.98 -14.50
CA VAL A 46 -4.10 11.32 -14.35
C VAL A 46 -3.04 11.55 -15.42
N SER A 47 -2.13 10.59 -15.63
CA SER A 47 -1.09 10.72 -16.65
C SER A 47 -1.66 10.91 -18.05
N VAL A 48 -2.71 10.16 -18.42
CA VAL A 48 -3.37 10.29 -19.73
C VAL A 48 -4.09 11.63 -19.88
N VAL A 49 -4.78 12.10 -18.83
CA VAL A 49 -5.49 13.40 -18.86
C VAL A 49 -4.51 14.56 -19.02
N PHE A 50 -3.37 14.51 -18.33
CA PHE A 50 -2.36 15.57 -18.39
C PHE A 50 -1.38 15.43 -19.56
N ALA A 51 -1.34 14.29 -20.27
CA ALA A 51 -0.42 14.06 -21.37
C ALA A 51 -0.49 15.17 -22.45
N GLY A 52 -1.70 15.57 -22.86
CA GLY A 52 -1.88 16.63 -23.86
C GLY A 52 -1.37 17.99 -23.38
N LEU A 53 -1.56 18.31 -22.09
CA LEU A 53 -1.06 19.54 -21.49
C LEU A 53 0.46 19.56 -21.42
N ILE A 54 1.07 18.45 -20.99
CA ILE A 54 2.53 18.30 -20.89
C ILE A 54 3.18 18.41 -22.25
N VAL A 55 2.60 17.82 -23.31
CA VAL A 55 3.13 17.94 -24.68
C VAL A 55 2.99 19.37 -25.20
N ALA A 56 1.86 20.05 -24.95
CA ALA A 56 1.62 21.39 -25.50
C ALA A 56 2.49 22.48 -24.84
N TYR A 57 2.83 22.34 -23.56
CA TYR A 57 3.53 23.39 -22.79
C TYR A 57 4.90 22.94 -22.25
N GLY A 58 5.29 21.68 -22.45
CA GLY A 58 6.56 21.13 -21.98
C GLY A 58 7.77 21.88 -22.53
N ASP A 59 7.75 22.20 -23.83
CA ASP A 59 8.83 22.95 -24.50
C ASP A 59 8.90 24.41 -24.03
N ILE A 60 7.74 25.04 -23.77
CA ILE A 60 7.66 26.41 -23.25
C ILE A 60 8.20 26.46 -21.82
N LEU A 61 7.83 25.49 -20.99
CA LEU A 61 8.34 25.35 -19.62
C LEU A 61 9.85 25.04 -19.58
N GLY A 62 10.33 24.16 -20.45
CA GLY A 62 11.77 23.89 -20.62
C GLY A 62 12.55 25.14 -21.01
N GLY A 63 12.05 25.86 -22.01
CA GLY A 63 12.65 27.10 -22.48
C GLY A 63 12.65 28.24 -21.46
N ILE A 64 11.63 28.34 -20.60
CA ILE A 64 11.58 29.35 -19.52
C ILE A 64 12.53 28.98 -18.36
N LEU A 65 12.71 27.70 -18.08
CA LEU A 65 13.57 27.20 -17.00
C LEU A 65 15.04 27.03 -17.41
N GLY A 66 15.36 27.21 -18.70
CA GLY A 66 16.73 27.21 -19.21
C GLY A 66 17.33 25.82 -19.43
N PHE A 67 16.48 24.82 -19.69
CA PHE A 67 16.90 23.49 -20.16
C PHE A 67 16.65 23.35 -21.67
#